data_AF-A0AA94HUY4-F1
#
_entry.id   AF-A0AA94HUY4-F1
#
_cell.length_a   1.000
_cell.length_b   1.000
_cell.length_c   1.000
_cell.angle_alpha   90.00
_cell.angle_beta   90.00
_cell.angle_gamma   90.00
#
_symmetry.space_group_name_H-M   'P 1'
#
loop_
_entity.id
_entity.type
_entity.pdbx_description
1 polymer ?
#
loop_
_entity_poly.entity_id
_entity_poly.type
_entity_poly.pdbx_seq_one_letter_code
_entity_poly.pdbx_strand_id
1 'polypeptide(L)' 'MPLTDIQIRSLKATDKEQKHFDGGGLYLSIPKTGRKLWRMAYRFDQKTKLLSFGEVPHHHAQRCAAAQG' A
#
# COMPACT_ATOMS: atom_id res chain seq x y z
N MET A 1 -1.93 3.20 12.41
CA MET A 1 -3.26 2.57 12.41
C MET A 1 -3.39 1.81 11.10
N PRO A 2 -3.80 0.54 11.13
CA PRO A 2 -3.99 -0.23 9.91
C PRO A 2 -5.12 0.39 9.07
N LEU A 3 -4.93 0.42 7.75
CA LEU A 3 -5.92 0.85 6.78
C LEU A 3 -7.04 -0.18 6.73
N THR A 4 -8.26 0.31 6.84
CA THR A 4 -9.43 -0.53 6.66
C THR A 4 -9.79 -0.63 5.18
N ASP A 5 -10.47 -1.70 4.81
CA ASP A 5 -11.05 -1.89 3.47
C ASP A 5 -11.84 -0.65 3.02
N ILE A 6 -12.67 -0.12 3.91
CA ILE A 6 -13.51 1.06 3.65
C ILE A 6 -12.64 2.28 3.32
N GLN A 7 -11.60 2.52 4.13
CA GLN A 7 -10.65 3.60 3.87
C GLN A 7 -9.98 3.42 2.51
N ILE A 8 -9.45 2.22 2.22
CA ILE A 8 -8.79 1.91 0.95
C ILE A 8 -9.72 2.17 -0.24
N ARG A 9 -11.00 1.80 -0.16
CA ARG A 9 -11.99 2.07 -1.21
C ARG A 9 -12.30 3.55 -1.38
N SER A 10 -12.46 4.28 -0.27
CA SER A 10 -12.79 5.71 -0.27
C SER A 10 -11.66 6.61 -0.78
N LEU A 11 -10.40 6.15 -0.72
CA LEU A 11 -9.27 6.92 -1.23
C LEU A 11 -9.35 7.09 -2.75
N LYS A 12 -9.16 8.32 -3.22
CA LYS A 12 -9.17 8.71 -4.63
C LYS A 12 -7.84 9.32 -5.00
N ALA A 13 -7.44 9.21 -6.26
CA ALA A 13 -6.28 9.94 -6.74
C ALA A 13 -6.51 11.45 -6.66
N THR A 14 -5.42 12.15 -6.40
CA THR A 14 -5.34 13.61 -6.42
C THR A 14 -4.27 14.03 -7.43
N ASP A 15 -4.02 15.34 -7.56
CA ASP A 15 -2.96 15.88 -8.39
C ASP A 15 -1.54 15.52 -7.92
N LYS A 16 -1.37 14.75 -6.84
CA LYS A 16 -0.07 14.29 -6.33
C LYS A 16 -0.15 12.83 -5.90
N GLU A 17 1.00 12.14 -5.90
CA GLU A 17 1.08 10.79 -5.34
C GLU A 17 0.79 10.85 -3.84
N GLN A 18 -0.18 10.04 -3.40
CA GLN A 18 -0.53 9.90 -2.00
C GLN A 18 0.01 8.59 -1.46
N LYS A 19 0.52 8.63 -0.22
CA LYS A 19 1.04 7.47 0.50
C LYS A 19 0.30 7.33 1.81
N HIS A 20 -0.40 6.22 1.97
CA HIS A 20 -1.16 5.90 3.18
C HIS A 20 -0.49 4.74 3.89
N PHE A 21 0.13 5.00 5.03
CA PHE A 21 0.90 4.00 5.77
C PHE A 21 -0.01 3.09 6.58
N ASP A 22 0.21 1.78 6.44
CA ASP A 22 -0.53 0.73 7.15
C ASP A 22 0.23 0.26 8.42
N GLY A 23 1.57 0.35 8.39
CA GLY A 23 2.45 -0.05 9.48
C GLY A 23 3.61 -0.91 8.98
N GLY A 24 4.67 -1.06 9.79
CA GLY A 24 5.81 -1.93 9.44
C GLY A 24 6.53 -1.59 8.12
N GLY A 25 6.38 -0.36 7.61
CA GLY A 25 6.90 0.06 6.31
C GLY A 25 5.97 -0.23 5.12
N LEU A 26 4.83 -0.91 5.33
CA LEU A 26 3.78 -1.11 4.34
C LEU A 26 2.95 0.18 4.17
N TYR A 27 2.66 0.53 2.93
CA TYR A 27 1.82 1.66 2.57
C TYR A 27 1.10 1.45 1.24
N LEU A 28 -0.06 2.07 1.12
CA LEU A 28 -0.80 2.18 -0.13
C LEU A 28 -0.34 3.43 -0.89
N SER A 29 0.13 3.24 -2.12
CA SER A 29 0.57 4.28 -3.04
C SER A 29 -0.53 4.54 -4.06
N ILE A 30 -1.00 5.78 -4.14
CA ILE A 30 -2.03 6.21 -5.10
C ILE A 30 -1.39 7.30 -5.97
N PRO A 31 -0.86 6.97 -7.16
CA PRO A 31 -0.38 7.95 -8.12
C PRO A 31 -1.55 8.69 -8.76
N LYS A 32 -1.26 9.77 -9.50
CA LYS A 32 -2.27 10.55 -10.23
C LYS A 32 -3.10 9.73 -11.21
N THR A 33 -2.60 8.57 -11.64
CA THR A 33 -3.30 7.63 -12.53
C THR A 33 -4.51 6.95 -11.88
N GLY A 34 -4.68 7.03 -10.56
CA GLY A 34 -5.80 6.39 -9.86
C GLY A 34 -5.57 4.96 -9.40
N ARG A 35 -4.45 4.33 -9.80
CA ARG A 35 -4.14 2.95 -9.41
C ARG A 35 -3.77 2.88 -7.93
N LYS A 36 -4.31 1.92 -7.20
CA LYS A 36 -4.01 1.71 -5.78
C LYS A 36 -2.99 0.60 -5.68
N LEU A 37 -1.76 0.91 -5.27
CA LEU A 37 -0.64 -0.03 -5.27
C LEU A 37 -0.15 -0.28 -3.85
N TRP A 38 -0.05 -1.55 -3.44
CA TRP A 38 0.59 -1.90 -2.18
C TRP A 38 2.11 -1.90 -2.33
N ARG A 39 2.78 -1.12 -1.49
CA ARG A 39 4.24 -0.99 -1.46
C ARG A 39 4.77 -1.12 -0.04
N MET A 40 5.92 -1.75 0.14
CA MET A 40 6.58 -1.85 1.44
C MET A 40 8.03 -1.39 1.35
N ALA A 41 8.34 -0.36 2.11
CA ALA A 41 9.72 0.05 2.34
C ALA A 41 10.28 -0.80 3.50
N TYR A 42 11.35 -1.53 3.22
CA TYR A 42 12.03 -2.36 4.22
C TYR A 42 13.53 -2.15 4.15
N ARG A 43 14.24 -2.54 5.21
CA ARG A 43 15.70 -2.53 5.24
C ARG A 43 16.20 -3.96 5.28
N PHE A 44 17.09 -4.28 4.36
CA PHE A 44 17.79 -5.56 4.32
C PHE A 44 19.24 -5.28 3.97
N ASP A 45 20.17 -5.85 4.75
CA ASP A 45 21.61 -5.66 4.52
C ASP A 45 22.03 -4.17 4.49
N GLN A 46 21.55 -3.39 5.47
CA GLN A 46 21.74 -1.92 5.57
C GLN A 46 21.21 -1.10 4.37
N LYS A 47 20.60 -1.74 3.37
CA LYS A 47 20.04 -1.09 2.19
C LYS A 47 18.53 -0.96 2.32
N THR A 48 18.02 0.22 2.02
CA THR A 48 16.58 0.43 1.86
C THR A 48 16.13 -0.20 0.54
N LYS A 49 15.14 -1.07 0.61
CA LYS A 49 14.52 -1.72 -0.53
C LYS A 49 13.03 -1.42 -0.55
N LEU A 50 12.46 -1.47 -1.74
CA LEU A 50 11.04 -1.26 -1.98
C LEU A 50 10.45 -2.51 -2.61
N LEU A 51 9.53 -3.16 -1.90
CA LEU A 51 8.73 -4.26 -2.42
C LEU A 51 7.40 -3.71 -2.95
N SER A 52 6.94 -4.23 -4.09
CA SER A 52 5.62 -3.91 -4.65
C SER A 52 4.79 -5.18 -4.71
N PHE A 53 3.62 -5.18 -4.07
CA PHE A 53 2.71 -6.33 -4.02
C PHE A 53 1.68 -6.33 -5.14
N GLY A 54 1.64 -5.26 -5.95
CA GLY A 54 0.71 -5.12 -7.07
C GLY A 54 -0.48 -4.22 -6.75
N GLU A 55 -1.43 -4.22 -7.66
CA GLU A 55 -2.64 -3.39 -7.57
C GLU A 55 -3.66 -4.01 -6.62
N VAL A 56 -4.34 -3.16 -5.84
CA VAL A 56 -5.48 -3.57 -5.02
C VAL A 56 -6.61 -4.02 -5.95
N PRO A 57 -7.10 -5.27 -5.84
CA PRO A 57 -8.18 -5.74 -6.70
C PRO A 57 -9.42 -4.88 -6.46
N HIS A 58 -9.97 -4.29 -7.53
CA HIS A 58 -11.16 -3.45 -7.47
C HIS A 58 -12.40 -4.21 -6.92
N HIS A 59 -12.37 -5.55 -6.97
CA HIS A 59 -13.51 -6.41 -6.63
C HIS A 59 -13.30 -7.40 -5.46
N HIS A 60 -12.10 -7.52 -4.88
CA HIS A 60 -11.91 -8.43 -3.75
C HIS A 60 -10.81 -7.88 -2.84
N ALA A 61 -11.21 -7.34 -1.69
CA ALA A 61 -10.27 -6.99 -0.64
C ALA A 61 -9.78 -8.26 0.03
N GLN A 62 -8.82 -8.92 -0.62
CA GLN A 62 -8.14 -10.05 -0.03
C GLN A 62 -6.83 -9.55 0.58
N ARG A 63 -6.92 -9.32 1.90
CA ARG A 63 -5.85 -9.44 2.91
C ARG A 63 -4.43 -9.65 2.34
N CYS A 64 -3.68 -8.58 2.18
CA CYS A 64 -2.21 -8.61 2.22
C CYS A 64 -1.75 -8.25 3.64
N ALA A 65 -2.11 -9.09 4.61
CA ALA A 65 -1.61 -8.99 5.98
C ALA A 65 -1.26 -10.40 6.46
N ALA A 66 -0.13 -10.93 5.99
CA ALA A 66 0.60 -12.02 6.63
C ALA A 66 1.91 -12.28 5.87
N ALA A 67 3.00 -11.70 6.37
CA ALA A 67 4.33 -12.27 6.23
C ALA A 67 5.24 -11.69 7.34
N GLN A 68 4.83 -11.85 8.60
CA GLN A 68 5.73 -11.76 9.75
C GLN A 68 5.25 -12.76 10.81
N GLY A 69 6.08 -13.77 11.09
CA GLY A 69 6.04 -14.60 12.30
C GLY A 69 5.05 -15.75 12.27
#